data_AF-A0A7S0Z6D5-F1
#
_entry.id   AF-A0A7S0Z6D5-F1
#
_cell.length_a   1.000
_cell.length_b   1.000
_cell.length_c   1.000
_cell.angle_alpha   90.00
_cell.angle_beta   90.00
_cell.angle_gamma   90.00
#
_symmetry.space_group_name_H-M   'P 1'
#
loop_
_entity.id
_entity.type
_entity.pdbx_description
1 polymer ?
#
loop_
_entity_poly.entity_id
_entity_poly.type
_entity_poly.pdbx_seq_one_letter_code
_entity_poly.pdbx_strand_id
1 'polypeptide(L)'
;TAKFITVADNVGSVVQAEVNLARMRAAEKAAKEAFKRSRMINTTENVKEIEDAVNHRINLALDTSKMKTVKSVSKHARQALENAEWGREIRLKVGTVLLHALMNTAKIRVPGENDELLTLPAFYHDYREAGYGMLHWHDSIYRFINTETMTRASLVPVRHFPMIVPPREWTRFDR
;
A
#
# COMPACT_ATOMS: atom_id res chain seq x y z
N THR A 1 -14.87 18.13 5.94
CA THR A 1 -14.74 17.45 7.25
C THR A 1 -15.03 15.97 7.06
N ALA A 2 -14.43 15.09 7.87
CA ALA A 2 -14.61 13.64 7.75
C ALA A 2 -14.53 12.96 9.12
N LYS A 3 -15.15 11.77 9.28
CA LYS A 3 -15.04 10.98 10.51
C LYS A 3 -13.60 10.51 10.69
N PHE A 4 -13.00 10.81 11.85
CA PHE A 4 -11.58 10.56 12.09
C PHE A 4 -11.21 9.08 11.92
N ILE A 5 -12.01 8.16 12.49
CA ILE A 5 -11.80 6.71 12.41
C ILE A 5 -11.82 6.21 10.96
N THR A 6 -12.75 6.72 10.14
CA THR A 6 -12.86 6.34 8.72
C THR A 6 -11.62 6.77 7.94
N VAL A 7 -11.13 7.99 8.17
CA VAL A 7 -9.90 8.46 7.54
C VAL A 7 -8.70 7.63 8.00
N ALA A 8 -8.59 7.34 9.30
CA ALA A 8 -7.51 6.53 9.85
C ALA A 8 -7.49 5.11 9.27
N ASP A 9 -8.63 4.43 9.16
CA ASP A 9 -8.71 3.08 8.59
C ASP A 9 -8.34 3.09 7.10
N ASN A 10 -8.80 4.10 6.34
CA ASN A 10 -8.45 4.26 4.93
C ASN A 10 -6.94 4.46 4.75
N VAL A 11 -6.32 5.34 5.54
CA VAL A 11 -4.86 5.57 5.51
C VAL A 11 -4.11 4.28 5.88
N GLY A 12 -4.55 3.57 6.93
CA GLY A 12 -3.95 2.30 7.33
C GLY A 12 -4.04 1.22 6.24
N SER A 13 -5.19 1.07 5.60
CA SER A 13 -5.40 0.14 4.49
C SER A 13 -4.52 0.48 3.28
N VAL A 14 -4.36 1.77 2.98
CA VAL A 14 -3.52 2.28 1.90
C VAL A 14 -2.04 1.97 2.16
N VAL A 15 -1.58 2.13 3.40
CA VAL A 15 -0.20 1.83 3.81
C VAL A 15 0.06 0.33 3.74
N GLN A 16 -0.87 -0.49 4.23
CA GLN A 16 -0.78 -1.94 4.13
C GLN A 16 -0.63 -2.38 2.67
N ALA A 17 -1.43 -1.81 1.76
CA ALA A 17 -1.36 -2.12 0.34
C ALA A 17 0.03 -1.79 -0.24
N GLU A 18 0.65 -0.67 0.13
CA GLU A 18 2.00 -0.32 -0.35
C GLU A 18 3.07 -1.26 0.21
N VAL A 19 2.96 -1.65 1.48
CA VAL A 19 3.89 -2.64 2.09
C VAL A 19 3.79 -3.99 1.37
N ASN A 20 2.56 -4.45 1.10
CA ASN A 20 2.33 -5.70 0.38
C ASN A 20 2.87 -5.62 -1.05
N LEU A 21 2.63 -4.51 -1.74
CA LEU A 21 3.10 -4.29 -3.10
C LEU A 21 4.63 -4.19 -3.14
N ALA A 22 5.27 -3.53 -2.18
CA ALA A 22 6.73 -3.50 -2.04
C ALA A 22 7.33 -4.91 -1.87
N ARG A 23 6.67 -5.77 -1.09
CA ARG A 23 7.06 -7.19 -0.95
C ARG A 23 6.90 -7.96 -2.26
N MET A 24 5.81 -7.75 -2.99
CA MET A 24 5.61 -8.36 -4.30
C MET A 24 6.67 -7.91 -5.31
N ARG A 25 7.00 -6.62 -5.36
CA ARG A 25 8.09 -6.07 -6.20
C ARG A 25 9.44 -6.71 -5.86
N ALA A 26 9.76 -6.88 -4.58
CA ALA A 26 10.99 -7.52 -4.13
C ALA A 26 11.04 -9.00 -4.54
N ALA A 27 9.94 -9.73 -4.39
CA ALA A 27 9.82 -11.12 -4.82
C ALA A 27 9.95 -11.26 -6.35
N GLU A 28 9.33 -10.36 -7.12
CA GLU A 28 9.44 -10.33 -8.58
C GLU A 28 10.88 -10.07 -9.04
N LYS A 29 11.58 -9.12 -8.40
CA LYS A 29 12.98 -8.84 -8.69
C LYS A 29 13.87 -10.07 -8.42
N ALA A 30 13.68 -10.71 -7.27
CA ALA A 30 14.41 -11.93 -6.91
C ALA A 30 14.13 -13.08 -7.92
N ALA A 31 12.88 -13.24 -8.36
CA ALA A 31 12.50 -14.23 -9.36
C ALA A 31 13.14 -13.93 -10.73
N LYS A 32 13.13 -12.68 -11.17
CA LYS A 32 13.80 -12.23 -12.41
C LYS A 32 15.32 -12.46 -12.35
N GLU A 33 15.95 -12.21 -11.21
CA GLU A 33 17.39 -12.47 -11.02
C GLU A 33 17.71 -13.97 -11.01
N ALA A 34 16.90 -14.80 -10.36
CA ALA A 34 17.04 -16.25 -10.39
C ALA A 34 16.85 -16.81 -11.82
N PHE A 35 15.89 -16.27 -12.58
CA PHE A 35 15.69 -16.61 -13.99
C PHE A 35 16.88 -16.21 -14.86
N LYS A 36 17.45 -15.01 -14.67
CA LYS A 36 18.66 -14.58 -15.38
C LYS A 36 19.87 -15.48 -15.06
N ARG A 37 20.07 -15.83 -13.79
CA ARG A 37 21.16 -16.72 -13.36
C ARG A 37 21.03 -18.13 -13.94
N SER A 38 19.82 -18.70 -13.97
CA SER A 38 19.58 -20.01 -14.60
C SER A 38 19.75 -19.97 -16.11
N ARG A 39 19.36 -18.87 -16.78
CA ARG A 39 19.58 -18.70 -18.22
C ARG A 39 21.06 -18.54 -18.59
N MET A 40 21.90 -17.95 -17.73
CA MET A 40 23.35 -17.88 -17.94
C MET A 40 24.07 -19.23 -17.74
N ILE A 41 23.47 -20.17 -17.01
CA ILE A 41 23.98 -21.55 -16.85
C ILE A 41 23.59 -22.42 -18.07
N ASN A 42 22.47 -22.10 -18.72
CA ASN A 42 21.91 -22.91 -19.79
C ASN A 42 22.15 -22.30 -21.17
N THR A 43 23.40 -22.35 -21.62
CA THR A 43 23.71 -22.22 -23.04
C THR A 43 23.44 -23.58 -23.72
N THR A 44 22.28 -23.65 -24.37
CA THR A 44 21.97 -24.39 -25.62
C THR A 44 21.65 -25.88 -25.71
N GLU A 45 21.31 -26.68 -24.68
CA GLU A 45 20.84 -28.08 -24.98
C GLU A 45 19.55 -28.60 -24.29
N ASN A 46 19.13 -28.22 -23.08
CA ASN A 46 18.13 -29.04 -22.35
C ASN A 46 16.82 -28.31 -21.95
N VAL A 47 16.05 -27.78 -22.91
CA VAL A 47 14.78 -27.07 -22.62
C VAL A 47 13.71 -27.98 -21.98
N LYS A 48 13.61 -29.25 -22.42
CA LYS A 48 12.63 -30.23 -21.89
C LYS A 48 12.93 -30.68 -20.45
N GLU A 49 14.20 -30.99 -20.15
CA GLU A 49 14.60 -31.41 -18.80
C GLU A 49 14.41 -30.29 -17.76
N ILE A 50 14.52 -29.03 -18.19
CA ILE A 50 14.24 -27.87 -17.34
C ILE A 50 12.75 -27.76 -17.04
N GLU A 51 11.86 -27.94 -18.03
CA GLU A 51 10.41 -27.93 -17.81
C GLU A 51 10.00 -29.06 -16.85
N ASP A 52 10.54 -30.26 -17.03
CA ASP A 52 10.26 -31.40 -16.14
C ASP A 52 10.81 -31.19 -14.73
N ALA A 53 12.03 -30.63 -14.59
CA ALA A 53 12.60 -30.29 -13.29
C ALA A 53 11.85 -29.15 -12.58
N VAL A 54 11.36 -28.16 -13.33
CA VAL A 54 10.54 -27.07 -12.79
C VAL A 54 9.17 -27.60 -12.34
N ASN A 55 8.52 -28.42 -13.16
CA ASN A 55 7.26 -29.08 -12.80
C ASN A 55 7.41 -29.99 -11.57
N HIS A 56 8.51 -30.72 -11.47
CA HIS A 56 8.83 -31.54 -10.31
C HIS A 56 9.03 -30.69 -9.04
N ARG A 57 9.74 -29.55 -9.13
CA ARG A 57 9.94 -28.63 -8.01
C ARG A 57 8.65 -27.92 -7.59
N ILE A 58 7.78 -27.57 -8.53
CA ILE A 58 6.45 -27.00 -8.26
C ILE A 58 5.60 -28.03 -7.51
N ASN A 59 5.56 -29.28 -7.99
CA ASN A 59 4.83 -30.37 -7.33
C ASN A 59 5.39 -30.67 -5.93
N LEU A 60 6.71 -30.63 -5.73
CA LEU A 60 7.34 -30.78 -4.40
C LEU A 60 7.05 -29.61 -3.45
N ALA A 61 6.91 -28.39 -3.97
CA ALA A 61 6.55 -27.23 -3.17
C ALA A 61 5.07 -27.20 -2.80
N LEU A 62 4.21 -27.82 -3.62
CA LEU A 62 2.77 -28.00 -3.36
C LEU A 62 2.47 -29.24 -2.51
N ASP A 63 3.38 -30.21 -2.44
CA ASP A 63 3.26 -31.42 -1.62
C ASP A 63 3.49 -31.12 -0.13
N THR A 64 2.45 -30.62 0.52
CA THR A 64 2.43 -30.28 1.96
C THR A 64 2.56 -31.51 2.87
N SER A 65 2.38 -32.73 2.34
CA SER A 65 2.49 -33.99 3.10
C SER A 65 3.91 -34.28 3.59
N LYS A 66 4.93 -33.65 2.97
CA LYS A 66 6.36 -33.90 3.25
C LYS A 66 7.04 -32.83 4.12
N MET A 67 6.29 -31.86 4.67
CA MET A 67 6.83 -30.86 5.60
C MET A 67 7.16 -31.48 6.98
N LYS A 68 8.16 -32.36 7.04
CA LYS A 68 8.52 -33.16 8.22
C LYS A 68 9.39 -32.42 9.25
N THR A 69 9.84 -31.20 8.95
CA THR A 69 10.71 -30.43 9.84
C THR A 69 10.02 -29.18 10.37
N VAL A 70 10.07 -28.98 11.69
CA VAL A 70 9.55 -27.81 12.42
C VAL A 70 10.05 -26.49 11.81
N LYS A 71 11.28 -26.47 11.27
CA LYS A 71 11.86 -25.31 10.57
C LYS A 71 11.17 -24.99 9.24
N SER A 72 10.72 -26.01 8.49
CA SER A 72 10.00 -25.81 7.22
C SER A 72 8.58 -25.31 7.44
N VAL A 73 7.87 -25.90 8.41
CA VAL A 73 6.50 -25.49 8.80
C VAL A 73 6.52 -24.08 9.37
N SER A 74 7.46 -23.76 10.27
CA SER A 74 7.58 -22.41 10.83
C SER A 74 7.98 -21.36 9.78
N LYS A 75 8.80 -21.72 8.78
CA LYS A 75 9.10 -20.81 7.66
C LYS A 75 7.87 -20.53 6.82
N HIS A 76 7.08 -21.55 6.49
CA HIS A 76 5.86 -21.40 5.68
C HIS A 76 4.75 -20.66 6.45
N ALA A 77 4.57 -20.97 7.74
CA ALA A 77 3.65 -20.25 8.63
C ALA A 77 4.07 -18.78 8.80
N ARG A 78 5.38 -18.50 8.94
CA ARG A 78 5.89 -17.12 8.92
C ARG A 78 5.60 -16.44 7.59
N GLN A 79 5.83 -17.10 6.46
CA GLN A 79 5.51 -16.52 5.15
C GLN A 79 4.02 -16.23 4.99
N ALA A 80 3.15 -17.12 5.47
CA ALA A 80 1.70 -16.93 5.46
C ALA A 80 1.26 -15.79 6.38
N LEU A 81 1.83 -15.69 7.58
CA LEU A 81 1.59 -14.60 8.53
C LEU A 81 2.12 -13.25 8.02
N GLU A 82 3.29 -13.26 7.39
CA GLU A 82 3.85 -12.07 6.75
C GLU A 82 2.95 -11.60 5.60
N ASN A 83 2.34 -12.52 4.86
CA ASN A 83 1.40 -12.17 3.77
C ASN A 83 -0.04 -11.91 4.26
N ALA A 84 -0.32 -12.09 5.56
CA ALA A 84 -1.66 -11.91 6.10
C ALA A 84 -2.06 -10.44 6.12
N GLU A 85 -3.36 -10.18 5.90
CA GLU A 85 -3.89 -8.83 6.02
C GLU A 85 -3.84 -8.34 7.47
N TRP A 86 -3.54 -7.05 7.64
CA TRP A 86 -3.56 -6.45 8.97
C TRP A 86 -4.98 -6.40 9.50
N GLY A 87 -5.14 -6.82 10.76
CA GLY A 87 -6.39 -6.61 11.49
C GLY A 87 -6.74 -5.12 11.57
N ARG A 88 -8.03 -4.81 11.63
CA ARG A 88 -8.54 -3.43 11.66
C ARG A 88 -7.89 -2.57 12.73
N GLU A 89 -7.60 -3.14 13.90
CA GLU A 89 -6.93 -2.44 15.00
C GLU A 89 -5.53 -1.93 14.62
N ILE A 90 -4.73 -2.76 13.95
CA ILE A 90 -3.38 -2.40 13.50
C ILE A 90 -3.47 -1.30 12.44
N ARG A 91 -4.38 -1.44 11.47
CA ARG A 91 -4.62 -0.40 10.44
C ARG A 91 -4.97 0.94 11.06
N LEU A 92 -5.88 0.93 12.05
CA LEU A 92 -6.27 2.14 12.78
C LEU A 92 -5.08 2.74 13.52
N LYS A 93 -4.30 1.95 14.26
CA LYS A 93 -3.10 2.44 14.98
C LYS A 93 -2.07 3.08 14.04
N VAL A 94 -1.80 2.45 12.90
CA VAL A 94 -0.88 3.00 11.89
C VAL A 94 -1.46 4.30 11.31
N GLY A 95 -2.74 4.29 10.94
CA GLY A 95 -3.42 5.46 10.39
C GLY A 95 -3.47 6.64 11.34
N THR A 96 -3.76 6.42 12.62
CA THR A 96 -3.85 7.50 13.62
C THR A 96 -2.50 8.15 13.90
N VAL A 97 -1.42 7.37 13.99
CA VAL A 97 -0.06 7.91 14.17
C VAL A 97 0.34 8.78 12.98
N LEU A 98 0.05 8.34 11.76
CA LEU A 98 0.34 9.12 10.55
C LEU A 98 -0.49 10.41 10.47
N LEU A 99 -1.78 10.34 10.82
CA LEU A 99 -2.64 11.52 10.90
C LEU A 99 -2.17 12.48 11.99
N HIS A 100 -1.70 11.97 13.13
CA HIS A 100 -1.15 12.81 14.19
C HIS A 100 0.10 13.55 13.74
N ALA A 101 1.02 12.86 13.05
CA ALA A 101 2.18 13.49 12.43
C ALA A 101 1.78 14.56 11.40
N LEU A 102 0.76 14.29 10.58
CA LEU A 102 0.22 15.24 9.60
C LEU A 102 -0.35 16.50 10.28
N MET A 103 -1.15 16.37 11.34
CA MET A 103 -1.73 17.53 12.06
C MET A 103 -0.65 18.40 12.72
N ASN A 104 0.42 17.78 13.22
CA ASN A 104 1.52 18.49 13.86
C ASN A 104 2.39 19.24 12.83
N THR A 105 2.59 18.67 11.65
CA THR A 105 3.51 19.20 10.62
C THR A 105 2.84 20.14 9.63
N ALA A 106 1.60 19.89 9.25
CA ALA A 106 0.92 20.65 8.22
C ALA A 106 0.39 21.98 8.77
N LYS A 107 1.09 23.08 8.47
CA LYS A 107 0.69 24.45 8.80
C LYS A 107 0.42 25.24 7.52
N ILE A 108 -0.52 26.16 7.57
CA ILE A 108 -0.91 27.04 6.49
C ILE A 108 -0.77 28.51 6.95
N ARG A 109 -0.35 29.38 6.03
CA ARG A 109 -0.32 30.83 6.27
C ARG A 109 -1.58 31.46 5.72
N VAL A 110 -2.29 32.19 6.56
CA VAL A 110 -3.57 32.82 6.24
C VAL A 110 -3.46 34.30 6.56
N PRO A 111 -3.92 35.22 5.69
CA PRO A 111 -3.96 36.64 6.01
C PRO A 111 -4.94 36.88 7.16
N GLY A 112 -4.47 37.53 8.22
CA GLY A 112 -5.27 37.98 9.35
C GLY A 112 -5.98 39.31 9.07
N GLU A 113 -6.75 39.78 10.05
CA GLU A 113 -7.57 41.00 9.94
C GLU A 113 -6.73 42.27 9.70
N ASN A 114 -5.46 42.28 10.15
CA ASN A 114 -4.51 43.38 9.98
C ASN A 114 -3.50 43.15 8.83
N ASP A 115 -3.79 42.26 7.89
CA ASP A 115 -2.89 41.83 6.80
C ASP A 115 -1.59 41.11 7.30
N GLU A 116 -1.54 40.76 8.58
CA GLU A 116 -0.46 39.93 9.14
C GLU A 116 -0.69 38.45 8.80
N LEU A 117 0.36 37.75 8.35
CA LEU A 117 0.28 36.34 7.98
C LEU A 117 0.32 35.44 9.23
N LEU A 118 -0.84 34.93 9.63
CA LEU A 118 -0.97 33.98 10.73
C LEU A 118 -0.65 32.56 10.28
N THR A 119 0.14 31.84 11.08
CA THR A 119 0.45 30.43 10.84
C THR A 119 -0.49 29.55 11.66
N LEU A 120 -1.42 28.87 10.98
CA LEU A 120 -2.45 28.03 11.59
C LEU A 120 -2.27 26.56 11.20
N PRO A 121 -2.74 25.59 12.02
CA PRO A 121 -2.78 24.20 11.63
C PRO A 121 -3.71 24.01 10.42
N ALA A 122 -3.22 23.32 9.39
CA ALA A 122 -4.00 23.01 8.20
C ALA A 122 -5.10 21.99 8.49
N PHE A 123 -4.83 21.05 9.42
CA PHE A 123 -5.74 20.01 9.87
C PHE A 123 -5.85 20.03 11.40
N TYR A 124 -7.05 19.81 11.91
CA TYR A 124 -7.29 19.72 13.35
C TYR A 124 -8.36 18.66 13.65
N HIS A 125 -8.25 18.07 14.84
CA HIS A 125 -9.18 17.04 15.33
C HIS A 125 -10.08 17.68 16.39
N ASP A 126 -11.38 17.51 16.22
CA ASP A 126 -12.40 18.05 17.12
C ASP A 126 -13.50 17.01 17.38
N TYR A 127 -14.21 17.15 18.49
CA TYR A 127 -15.34 16.29 18.83
C TYR A 127 -16.64 17.03 18.57
N ARG A 128 -17.55 16.40 17.82
CA ARG A 128 -18.90 16.93 17.68
C ARG A 128 -19.72 16.57 18.93
N GLU A 129 -20.77 17.33 19.22
CA GLU A 129 -21.67 17.15 20.38
C GLU A 129 -22.22 15.73 20.56
N ALA A 130 -22.23 14.92 19.51
CA ALA A 130 -22.60 13.50 19.53
C ALA A 130 -21.43 12.54 19.87
N GLY A 131 -20.32 13.04 20.42
CA GLY A 131 -19.22 12.25 20.97
C GLY A 131 -18.28 11.58 19.96
N TYR A 132 -18.45 11.83 18.65
CA TYR A 132 -17.57 11.28 17.64
C TYR A 132 -16.47 12.26 17.20
N GLY A 133 -15.25 11.75 17.08
CA GLY A 133 -14.09 12.49 16.60
C GLY A 133 -14.18 12.78 15.09
N MET A 134 -14.04 14.05 14.75
CA MET A 134 -14.07 14.57 13.38
C MET A 134 -12.71 15.17 13.03
N LEU A 135 -12.27 14.90 11.80
CA LEU A 135 -11.13 15.56 11.20
C LEU A 135 -11.64 16.76 10.38
N HIS A 136 -11.18 17.93 10.79
CA HIS A 136 -11.44 19.20 10.13
C HIS A 136 -10.19 19.68 9.42
N TRP A 137 -10.40 20.52 8.41
CA TRP A 137 -9.35 21.15 7.64
C TRP A 137 -9.68 22.63 7.49
N HIS A 138 -8.66 23.46 7.34
CA HIS A 138 -8.83 24.92 7.26
C HIS A 138 -9.48 25.33 5.93
N ASP A 139 -10.40 26.30 5.96
CA ASP A 139 -11.18 26.69 4.77
C ASP A 139 -10.32 27.24 3.62
N SER A 140 -9.17 27.83 3.94
CA SER A 140 -8.20 28.28 2.94
C SER A 140 -7.78 27.15 1.99
N ILE A 141 -7.80 25.89 2.44
CA ILE A 141 -7.47 24.73 1.61
C ILE A 141 -8.46 24.60 0.45
N TYR A 142 -9.76 24.89 0.64
CA TYR A 142 -10.74 24.86 -0.45
C TYR A 142 -10.44 25.88 -1.52
N ARG A 143 -9.96 27.07 -1.14
CA ARG A 143 -9.54 28.09 -2.10
C ARG A 143 -8.38 27.59 -2.95
N PHE A 144 -7.39 26.94 -2.33
CA PHE A 144 -6.27 26.32 -3.05
C PHE A 144 -6.72 25.18 -3.99
N ILE A 145 -7.71 24.38 -3.60
CA ILE A 145 -8.21 23.26 -4.43
C ILE A 145 -9.03 23.77 -5.63
N ASN A 146 -9.84 24.82 -5.43
CA ASN A 146 -10.79 25.32 -6.42
C ASN A 146 -10.22 26.40 -7.37
N THR A 147 -8.93 26.75 -7.25
CA THR A 147 -8.30 27.73 -8.14
C THR A 147 -7.99 27.11 -9.51
N GLU A 148 -8.15 27.86 -10.61
CA GLU A 148 -7.88 27.41 -12.00
C GLU A 148 -6.46 26.86 -12.23
N THR A 149 -5.50 27.17 -11.35
CA THR A 149 -4.23 26.44 -11.18
C THR A 149 -4.42 25.05 -10.55
N MET A 150 -5.52 24.39 -10.94
CA MET A 150 -5.84 23.00 -10.70
C MET A 150 -4.87 22.05 -11.44
N THR A 151 -3.76 22.58 -11.98
CA THR A 151 -2.54 21.83 -12.27
C THR A 151 -2.09 20.98 -11.09
N ARG A 152 -2.54 21.25 -9.85
CA ARG A 152 -2.32 20.37 -8.69
C ARG A 152 -3.34 19.22 -8.51
N ALA A 153 -4.43 19.17 -9.28
CA ALA A 153 -5.21 17.93 -9.43
C ALA A 153 -4.36 16.80 -10.05
N SER A 154 -3.19 17.11 -10.62
CA SER A 154 -2.15 16.15 -11.01
C SER A 154 -1.25 15.65 -9.85
N LEU A 155 -1.24 16.32 -8.68
CA LEU A 155 -0.32 15.99 -7.58
C LEU A 155 -0.81 14.85 -6.68
N VAL A 156 -2.10 14.51 -6.73
CA VAL A 156 -2.63 13.30 -6.09
C VAL A 156 -3.01 12.33 -7.19
N PRO A 157 -2.09 11.46 -7.64
CA PRO A 157 -2.43 10.46 -8.63
C PRO A 157 -3.58 9.62 -8.09
N VAL A 158 -4.72 9.64 -8.79
CA VAL A 158 -5.83 8.74 -8.53
C VAL A 158 -5.29 7.32 -8.70
N ARG A 159 -5.47 6.46 -7.69
CA ARG A 159 -4.90 5.11 -7.70
C ARG A 159 -5.31 4.28 -8.92
N HIS A 160 -6.50 4.53 -9.44
CA HIS A 160 -7.08 3.80 -10.56
C HIS A 160 -7.24 4.74 -11.75
N PHE A 161 -6.20 4.86 -12.56
CA PHE A 161 -6.29 5.46 -13.89
C PHE A 161 -6.74 4.43 -14.92
N PRO A 162 -7.44 4.84 -15.99
CA PRO A 162 -7.68 3.95 -17.12
C PRO A 162 -6.35 3.46 -17.69
N MET A 163 -6.27 2.16 -17.97
CA MET A 163 -5.06 1.59 -18.55
C MET A 163 -4.94 1.99 -20.02
N ILE A 164 -3.71 2.31 -20.44
CA ILE A 164 -3.37 2.59 -21.85
C ILE A 164 -3.24 1.29 -22.66
N VAL A 165 -3.02 0.17 -21.97
CA VAL A 165 -2.89 -1.18 -22.52
C VAL A 165 -4.16 -1.96 -22.16
N PRO A 166 -4.62 -2.90 -23.00
CA PRO A 166 -5.75 -3.75 -22.67
C PRO A 166 -5.61 -4.39 -21.28
N PRO A 167 -6.71 -4.46 -20.50
CA PRO A 167 -6.70 -5.13 -19.22
C PRO A 167 -6.30 -6.59 -19.35
N ARG A 168 -5.67 -7.10 -18.29
CA ARG A 168 -5.41 -8.53 -18.14
C ARG A 168 -6.74 -9.29 -18.11
N GLU A 169 -6.80 -10.42 -18.83
CA GLU A 169 -7.95 -11.31 -18.83
C GLU A 169 -8.16 -11.95 -17.45
N TRP A 170 -9.43 -12.08 -17.07
CA TRP A 170 -9.82 -12.75 -15.84
C TRP A 170 -9.70 -14.27 -16.00
N THR A 171 -8.78 -14.88 -15.27
CA THR A 171 -8.55 -16.34 -15.28
C THR A 171 -9.08 -17.01 -14.01
N ARG A 172 -9.10 -16.27 -12.89
CA ARG A 172 -9.63 -16.66 -11.58
C ARG A 172 -10.23 -15.45 -10.87
N PHE A 173 -10.96 -15.69 -9.79
CA PHE A 173 -11.50 -14.61 -8.93
C PHE A 173 -10.41 -13.63 -8.48
N ASP A 174 -9.19 -14.12 -8.28
CA ASP A 174 -8.03 -13.36 -7.81
C ASP A 174 -6.91 -13.17 -8.88
N ARG A 175 -7.14 -13.53 -10.16
CA ARG A 175 -6.04 -13.57 -11.15
C ARG A 175 -6.39 -13.40 -12.63
#